data_AF-A0A5B0B087-F1
#
_entry.id   AF-A0A5B0B087-F1
#
_cell.length_a   1.000
_cell.length_b   1.000
_cell.length_c   1.000
_cell.angle_alpha   90.00
_cell.angle_beta   90.00
_cell.angle_gamma   90.00
#
_symmetry.space_group_name_H-M   'P 1'
#
loop_
_entity.id
_entity.type
_entity.pdbx_description
1 polymer ?
#
loop_
_entity_poly.entity_id
_entity_poly.type
_entity_poly.pdbx_seq_one_letter_code
_entity_poly.pdbx_strand_id
1 'polypeptide(L)'
;MRVLSLRGVVQGAGILVMPDRVLTCAHVVTAAIGPPPGHADAVPVGSVLIDVPGIPGSTVGEATVVPDGWFPGPISGGSGGDLAVLRTQRTPPEGTRTARVGPCGEPGRREMSTYGFPPGAPEGLWSRARPVGRGGPHQDWIQLEGIGTGGIRIGRGFSGAGVWDPTARRVVGMVTAAYTDPQAKAAWMLPLEAAARMWPRLAEVLESPSPPQGPARRVESPPSDRDQFALADALLNVPLVEDDGGAALRGLLPPPVRRAVRNHARPRLQLFFLVQACVEHPDGRQALIDSLQLLDDGSRSAGVALELLERLWPPAPGGGSS
;
A
#
# COMPACT_ATOMS: atom_id res chain seq x y z
N MET A 1 -5.57 -4.30 4.87
CA MET A 1 -6.99 -4.40 5.30
C MET A 1 -7.44 -3.04 5.80
N ARG A 2 -8.74 -2.71 5.75
CA ARG A 2 -9.28 -1.51 6.44
C ARG A 2 -9.69 -1.87 7.85
N VAL A 3 -9.57 -0.90 8.75
CA VAL A 3 -10.15 -0.94 10.09
C VAL A 3 -11.20 0.17 10.19
N LEU A 4 -12.39 -0.23 10.60
CA LEU A 4 -13.62 0.54 10.55
C LEU A 4 -14.25 0.58 11.95
N SER A 5 -14.94 1.67 12.28
CA SER A 5 -15.86 1.67 13.42
C SER A 5 -17.12 0.86 13.11
N LEU A 6 -17.94 0.55 14.14
CA LEU A 6 -19.24 -0.10 13.96
C LEU A 6 -20.22 0.70 13.08
N ARG A 7 -19.94 1.99 12.85
CA ARG A 7 -20.69 2.84 11.91
C ARG A 7 -20.19 2.77 10.47
N GLY A 8 -19.24 1.89 10.17
CA GLY A 8 -18.65 1.75 8.83
C GLY A 8 -17.68 2.87 8.45
N VAL A 9 -17.20 3.67 9.42
CA VAL A 9 -16.26 4.77 9.15
C VAL A 9 -14.83 4.26 9.22
N VAL A 10 -14.04 4.51 8.18
CA VAL A 10 -12.61 4.15 8.14
C VAL A 10 -11.84 4.93 9.21
N GLN A 11 -11.19 4.20 10.09
CA GLN A 11 -10.31 4.72 11.14
C GLN A 11 -8.83 4.52 10.80
N GLY A 12 -8.52 3.46 10.05
CA GLY A 12 -7.15 3.17 9.63
C GLY A 12 -7.05 1.91 8.79
N ALA A 13 -5.85 1.34 8.80
CA ALA A 13 -5.49 0.13 8.09
C ALA A 13 -5.01 -0.95 9.06
N GLY A 14 -4.83 -2.17 8.54
CA GLY A 14 -4.26 -3.29 9.28
C GLY A 14 -3.51 -4.28 8.39
N ILE A 15 -2.60 -5.03 9.02
CA ILE A 15 -1.69 -6.00 8.42
C ILE A 15 -2.10 -7.40 8.90
N LEU A 16 -2.59 -8.26 8.01
CA LEU A 16 -2.88 -9.66 8.34
C LEU A 16 -1.55 -10.41 8.46
N VAL A 17 -1.13 -10.78 9.67
CA VAL A 17 0.17 -11.44 9.93
C VAL A 17 0.03 -12.93 10.21
N MET A 18 -1.15 -13.37 10.66
CA MET A 18 -1.55 -14.77 10.78
C MET A 18 -2.97 -14.90 10.23
N PRO A 19 -3.48 -16.12 9.96
CA PRO A 19 -4.81 -16.31 9.38
C PRO A 19 -5.94 -15.57 10.09
N ASP A 20 -5.82 -15.40 11.42
CA ASP A 20 -6.81 -14.78 12.29
C ASP A 20 -6.22 -13.61 13.12
N ARG A 21 -5.03 -13.09 12.78
CA ARG A 21 -4.38 -11.98 13.50
C ARG A 21 -4.04 -10.82 12.58
N VAL A 22 -4.52 -9.63 12.96
CA VAL A 22 -4.28 -8.38 12.26
C VAL A 22 -3.57 -7.40 13.18
N LEU A 23 -2.42 -6.88 12.75
CA LEU A 23 -1.77 -5.76 13.43
C LEU A 23 -2.40 -4.45 12.98
N THR A 24 -2.61 -3.53 13.91
CA THR A 24 -3.01 -2.14 13.65
C THR A 24 -2.48 -1.24 14.77
N CYS A 25 -2.77 0.06 14.69
CA CYS A 25 -2.43 1.00 15.75
C CYS A 25 -3.45 0.95 16.90
N ALA A 26 -2.97 1.10 18.13
CA ALA A 26 -3.84 1.21 19.29
C ALA A 26 -4.77 2.42 19.18
N HIS A 27 -4.27 3.56 18.72
CA HIS A 27 -5.11 4.75 18.53
C HIS A 27 -6.20 4.56 17.45
N VAL A 28 -6.00 3.67 16.47
CA VAL A 28 -7.02 3.34 15.46
C VAL A 28 -8.18 2.60 16.11
N VAL A 29 -7.88 1.67 17.03
CA VAL A 29 -8.89 0.97 17.82
C VAL A 29 -9.61 1.96 18.74
N THR A 30 -8.87 2.80 19.47
CA THR A 30 -9.45 3.85 20.33
C THR A 30 -10.38 4.79 19.55
N ALA A 31 -10.01 5.18 18.33
CA ALA A 31 -10.86 6.00 17.48
C ALA A 31 -12.13 5.25 16.99
N ALA A 32 -12.07 3.93 16.88
CA ALA A 32 -13.16 3.10 16.40
C ALA A 32 -14.20 2.77 17.48
N ILE A 33 -13.76 2.44 18.69
CA ILE A 33 -14.63 1.95 19.79
C ILE A 33 -14.65 2.85 21.03
N GLY A 34 -13.79 3.87 21.08
CA GLY A 34 -13.62 4.74 22.25
C GLY A 34 -12.43 4.35 23.12
N PRO A 35 -11.99 5.23 24.03
CA PRO A 35 -10.92 4.93 24.97
C PRO A 35 -11.36 3.84 25.96
N PRO A 36 -10.42 3.00 26.44
CA PRO A 36 -10.73 2.03 27.48
C PRO A 36 -11.16 2.72 28.78
N PRO A 37 -12.05 2.12 29.57
CA PRO A 37 -12.46 2.66 30.86
C PRO A 37 -11.27 2.63 31.85
N GLY A 38 -11.10 3.72 32.60
CA GLY A 38 -10.03 3.85 33.60
C GLY A 38 -8.75 4.44 33.04
N HIS A 39 -7.81 3.59 32.62
CA HIS A 39 -6.48 4.01 32.13
C HIS A 39 -6.20 3.49 30.71
N ALA A 40 -5.31 4.17 29.98
CA ALA A 40 -5.02 3.87 28.58
C ALA A 40 -4.51 2.44 28.33
N ASP A 41 -3.79 1.84 29.31
CA ASP A 41 -3.24 0.49 29.20
C ASP A 41 -4.26 -0.63 29.47
N ALA A 42 -5.50 -0.31 29.86
CA ALA A 42 -6.54 -1.31 29.92
C ALA A 42 -6.94 -1.75 28.51
N VAL A 43 -7.05 -3.07 28.30
CA VAL A 43 -7.49 -3.63 27.00
C VAL A 43 -8.91 -3.14 26.72
N PRO A 44 -9.18 -2.53 25.55
CA PRO A 44 -10.49 -1.96 25.28
C PRO A 44 -11.52 -3.08 25.03
N VAL A 45 -12.73 -2.86 25.53
CA VAL A 45 -13.87 -3.77 25.36
C VAL A 45 -14.68 -3.31 24.15
N GLY A 46 -14.80 -4.18 23.15
CA GLY A 46 -15.60 -3.94 21.96
C GLY A 46 -15.01 -4.54 20.69
N SER A 47 -15.77 -4.45 19.61
CA SER A 47 -15.36 -4.92 18.28
C SER A 47 -15.11 -3.75 17.34
N VAL A 48 -14.07 -3.86 16.53
CA VAL A 48 -13.91 -3.08 15.29
C VAL A 48 -14.42 -3.90 14.11
N LEU A 49 -14.72 -3.22 13.01
CA LEU A 49 -15.04 -3.86 11.73
C LEU A 49 -13.78 -3.88 10.86
N ILE A 50 -13.59 -4.95 10.09
CA ILE A 50 -12.48 -5.12 9.15
C ILE A 50 -12.97 -5.63 7.79
N ASP A 51 -12.35 -5.14 6.73
CA ASP A 51 -12.56 -5.65 5.37
C ASP A 51 -11.32 -5.47 4.47
N VAL A 52 -11.46 -5.92 3.22
CA VAL A 52 -10.41 -5.89 2.20
C VAL A 52 -11.02 -5.42 0.88
N PRO A 53 -11.10 -4.10 0.60
CA PRO A 53 -11.87 -3.58 -0.54
C PRO A 53 -11.36 -4.09 -1.91
N GLY A 54 -10.06 -4.34 -2.05
CA GLY A 54 -9.45 -4.83 -3.29
C GLY A 54 -9.63 -6.32 -3.58
N ILE A 55 -10.36 -7.09 -2.75
CA ILE A 55 -10.59 -8.52 -2.96
C ILE A 55 -12.08 -8.76 -3.28
N PRO A 56 -12.43 -9.33 -4.45
CA PRO A 56 -13.81 -9.69 -4.76
C PRO A 56 -14.43 -10.59 -3.69
N GLY A 57 -15.68 -10.35 -3.32
CA GLY A 57 -16.38 -11.13 -2.29
C GLY A 57 -15.94 -10.82 -0.85
N SER A 58 -15.14 -9.77 -0.63
CA SER A 58 -14.78 -9.33 0.71
C SER A 58 -15.99 -8.80 1.47
N THR A 59 -16.41 -9.53 2.49
CA THR A 59 -17.44 -9.11 3.45
C THR A 59 -16.83 -8.29 4.57
N VAL A 60 -17.65 -7.55 5.32
CA VAL A 60 -17.21 -6.93 6.58
C VAL A 60 -17.21 -8.00 7.67
N GLY A 61 -16.16 -8.04 8.49
CA GLY A 61 -16.07 -8.96 9.63
C GLY A 61 -15.72 -8.21 10.92
N GLU A 62 -16.09 -8.78 12.06
CA GLU A 62 -15.71 -8.24 13.36
C GLU A 62 -14.31 -8.72 13.79
N ALA A 63 -13.64 -7.87 14.56
CA ALA A 63 -12.40 -8.21 15.22
C ALA A 63 -12.30 -7.52 16.59
N THR A 64 -11.67 -8.21 17.56
CA THR A 64 -11.46 -7.70 18.93
C THR A 64 -9.98 -7.70 19.26
N VAL A 65 -9.54 -6.82 20.16
CA VAL A 65 -8.16 -6.84 20.67
C VAL A 65 -7.92 -8.15 21.45
N VAL A 66 -6.77 -8.81 21.24
CA VAL A 66 -6.39 -9.98 22.04
C VAL A 66 -5.85 -9.54 23.41
N PRO A 67 -6.02 -10.34 24.48
CA PRO A 67 -5.64 -9.92 25.83
C PRO A 67 -4.17 -9.49 26.01
N ASP A 68 -3.26 -10.12 25.26
CA ASP A 68 -1.81 -9.88 25.27
C ASP A 68 -1.33 -8.93 24.15
N GLY A 69 -2.27 -8.26 23.48
CA GLY A 69 -2.04 -7.55 22.22
C GLY A 69 -2.36 -6.06 22.27
N TRP A 70 -2.30 -5.43 23.44
CA TRP A 70 -2.63 -4.01 23.61
C TRP A 70 -1.42 -3.23 24.16
N PHE A 71 -0.86 -2.35 23.33
CA PHE A 71 0.31 -1.53 23.66
C PHE A 71 0.06 -0.08 23.22
N PRO A 72 -0.76 0.67 23.97
CA PRO A 72 -1.13 2.04 23.61
C PRO A 72 0.12 2.93 23.58
N GLY A 73 0.26 3.70 22.52
CA GLY A 73 1.38 4.64 22.41
C GLY A 73 1.03 6.06 22.85
N PRO A 74 2.00 6.98 22.72
CA PRO A 74 1.86 8.37 23.17
C PRO A 74 0.63 9.09 22.59
N ILE A 75 0.23 8.73 21.37
CA ILE A 75 -0.93 9.32 20.67
C ILE A 75 -2.26 8.94 21.35
N SER A 76 -2.32 7.76 21.96
CA SER A 76 -3.48 7.26 22.69
C SER A 76 -3.36 7.47 24.22
N GLY A 77 -2.38 8.25 24.67
CA GLY A 77 -2.14 8.52 26.09
C GLY A 77 -1.41 7.41 26.85
N GLY A 78 -0.86 6.41 26.15
CA GLY A 78 -0.03 5.35 26.71
C GLY A 78 1.47 5.62 26.50
N SER A 79 2.32 4.73 27.01
CA SER A 79 3.79 4.82 26.90
C SER A 79 4.41 3.76 25.98
N GLY A 80 3.60 2.89 25.38
CA GLY A 80 4.04 1.82 24.49
C GLY A 80 4.24 2.25 23.04
N GLY A 81 4.32 1.25 22.14
CA GLY A 81 4.67 1.46 20.74
C GLY A 81 3.53 1.85 19.79
N ASP A 82 2.30 2.04 20.29
CA ASP A 82 1.07 2.21 19.50
C ASP A 82 0.71 0.98 18.65
N LEU A 83 0.68 -0.19 19.30
CA LEU A 83 0.37 -1.47 18.69
C LEU A 83 -0.91 -2.07 19.29
N ALA A 84 -1.81 -2.51 18.42
CA ALA A 84 -2.91 -3.39 18.76
C ALA A 84 -2.91 -4.63 17.86
N VAL A 85 -3.14 -5.79 18.47
CA VAL A 85 -3.29 -7.07 17.77
C VAL A 85 -4.76 -7.47 17.85
N LEU A 86 -5.41 -7.51 16.69
CA LEU A 86 -6.80 -7.90 16.56
C LEU A 86 -6.90 -9.38 16.24
N ARG A 87 -7.86 -10.06 16.86
CA ARG A 87 -8.35 -11.37 16.44
C ARG A 87 -9.65 -11.21 15.68
N THR A 88 -9.72 -11.81 14.50
CA THR A 88 -10.97 -11.97 13.75
C THR A 88 -11.37 -13.43 13.69
N GLN A 89 -12.67 -13.71 13.75
CA GLN A 89 -13.21 -15.06 13.56
C GLN A 89 -13.58 -15.33 12.09
N ARG A 90 -13.46 -14.32 11.22
CA ARG A 90 -13.77 -14.42 9.81
C ARG A 90 -12.69 -15.23 9.10
N THR A 91 -13.11 -16.19 8.28
CA THR A 91 -12.24 -16.78 7.26
C THR A 91 -11.91 -15.71 6.22
N PRO A 92 -10.63 -15.38 6.00
CA PRO A 92 -10.25 -14.44 4.96
C PRO A 92 -10.80 -14.91 3.59
N PRO A 93 -11.33 -14.00 2.74
CA PRO A 93 -11.79 -14.35 1.40
C PRO A 93 -10.67 -15.01 0.60
N GLU A 94 -11.06 -15.83 -0.38
CA GLU A 94 -10.12 -16.40 -1.33
C GLU A 94 -9.25 -15.30 -1.96
N GLY A 95 -7.94 -15.56 -2.07
CA GLY A 95 -6.96 -14.57 -2.51
C GLY A 95 -6.39 -13.68 -1.40
N THR A 96 -6.97 -13.66 -0.20
CA THR A 96 -6.36 -12.98 0.95
C THR A 96 -5.21 -13.82 1.51
N ARG A 97 -4.02 -13.22 1.60
CA ARG A 97 -2.82 -13.88 2.13
C ARG A 97 -2.30 -13.13 3.34
N THR A 98 -1.67 -13.87 4.25
CA THR A 98 -0.85 -13.25 5.30
C THR A 98 0.31 -12.49 4.65
N ALA A 99 0.63 -11.33 5.24
CA ALA A 99 1.75 -10.52 4.80
C ALA A 99 3.06 -11.26 5.06
N ARG A 100 3.98 -11.24 4.09
CA ARG A 100 5.38 -11.56 4.37
C ARG A 100 5.93 -10.43 5.22
N VAL A 101 6.40 -10.76 6.41
CA VAL A 101 6.94 -9.80 7.38
C VAL A 101 8.41 -10.06 7.62
N GLY A 102 9.14 -9.04 8.04
CA GLY A 102 10.52 -9.18 8.51
C GLY A 102 11.01 -7.90 9.15
N PRO A 103 12.24 -7.91 9.71
CA PRO A 103 12.80 -6.74 10.33
C PRO A 103 13.06 -5.64 9.29
N CYS A 104 12.91 -4.39 9.74
CA CYS A 104 13.37 -3.20 9.04
C CYS A 104 14.90 -3.11 9.07
N GLY A 105 15.51 -3.37 10.22
CA GLY A 105 16.93 -3.12 10.41
C GLY A 105 17.24 -1.62 10.36
N GLU A 106 18.45 -1.27 9.96
CA GLU A 106 18.89 0.13 10.01
C GLU A 106 18.13 1.04 9.03
N PRO A 107 17.70 2.24 9.47
CA PRO A 107 17.17 3.27 8.58
C PRO A 107 18.20 3.64 7.51
N GLY A 108 17.75 3.85 6.28
CA GLY A 108 18.60 4.23 5.16
C GLY A 108 17.79 4.79 4.00
N ARG A 109 18.45 5.30 2.97
CA ARG A 109 17.78 6.00 1.84
C ARG A 109 17.06 5.08 0.84
N ARG A 110 16.60 3.90 1.28
CA ARG A 110 15.84 2.98 0.43
C ARG A 110 14.38 3.40 0.34
N GLU A 111 13.82 3.32 -0.86
CA GLU A 111 12.41 3.61 -1.08
C GLU A 111 11.53 2.49 -0.54
N MET A 112 10.52 2.87 0.22
CA MET A 112 9.45 2.03 0.74
C MET A 112 8.11 2.54 0.24
N SER A 113 7.09 1.70 0.34
CA SER A 113 5.72 2.07 -0.02
C SER A 113 4.74 1.63 1.05
N THR A 114 3.67 2.38 1.23
CA THR A 114 2.59 2.02 2.14
C THR A 114 1.23 2.24 1.48
N TYR A 115 0.27 1.38 1.82
CA TYR A 115 -1.08 1.41 1.25
C TYR A 115 -2.09 1.73 2.35
N GLY A 116 -2.68 2.91 2.28
CA GLY A 116 -3.63 3.41 3.28
C GLY A 116 -4.93 3.88 2.66
N PHE A 117 -5.89 4.26 3.51
CA PHE A 117 -7.27 4.56 3.12
C PHE A 117 -7.66 5.99 3.53
N PRO A 118 -7.11 7.02 2.88
CA PRO A 118 -7.39 8.39 3.25
C PRO A 118 -8.84 8.80 2.94
N PRO A 119 -9.35 9.88 3.59
CA PRO A 119 -10.66 10.43 3.28
C PRO A 119 -10.83 10.69 1.78
N GLY A 120 -11.97 10.28 1.22
CA GLY A 120 -12.26 10.44 -0.21
C GLY A 120 -11.53 9.45 -1.14
N ALA A 121 -10.85 8.44 -0.59
CA ALA A 121 -10.31 7.30 -1.33
C ALA A 121 -10.46 6.00 -0.51
N PRO A 122 -11.70 5.51 -0.28
CA PRO A 122 -11.96 4.34 0.55
C PRO A 122 -11.38 3.04 -0.05
N GLU A 123 -11.14 3.00 -1.36
CA GLU A 123 -10.47 1.87 -2.02
C GLU A 123 -8.99 1.75 -1.65
N GLY A 124 -8.37 2.86 -1.22
CA GLY A 124 -6.98 2.92 -0.81
C GLY A 124 -6.04 3.52 -1.84
N LEU A 125 -4.90 4.05 -1.37
CA LEU A 125 -3.90 4.72 -2.18
C LEU A 125 -2.48 4.35 -1.71
N TRP A 126 -1.57 4.22 -2.66
CA TRP A 126 -0.14 4.07 -2.39
C TRP A 126 0.52 5.42 -2.08
N SER A 127 1.36 5.43 -1.05
CA SER A 127 2.30 6.51 -0.72
C SER A 127 3.73 5.98 -0.70
N ARG A 128 4.68 6.79 -1.18
CA ARG A 128 6.12 6.47 -1.20
C ARG A 128 6.83 7.24 -0.09
N ALA A 129 7.72 6.57 0.61
CA ALA A 129 8.54 7.18 1.63
C ALA A 129 9.93 6.52 1.73
N ARG A 130 10.85 7.15 2.44
CA ARG A 130 12.12 6.54 2.85
C ARG A 130 12.30 6.67 4.36
N PRO A 131 12.87 5.67 5.06
CA PRO A 131 13.20 5.81 6.46
C PRO A 131 14.39 6.75 6.61
N VAL A 132 14.35 7.63 7.61
CA VAL A 132 15.37 8.67 7.84
C VAL A 132 16.21 8.36 9.07
N GLY A 133 15.56 8.04 10.18
CA GLY A 133 16.21 7.83 11.45
C GLY A 133 15.23 7.36 12.51
N ARG A 134 15.76 6.85 13.63
CA ARG A 134 14.96 6.46 14.79
C ARG A 134 14.57 7.69 15.63
N GLY A 135 13.44 7.61 16.32
CA GLY A 135 12.94 8.64 17.22
C GLY A 135 11.62 9.27 16.77
N GLY A 136 11.29 10.42 17.37
CA GLY A 136 9.97 11.04 17.29
C GLY A 136 9.21 10.87 18.61
N PRO A 137 7.86 10.76 18.57
CA PRO A 137 7.05 10.61 19.77
C PRO A 137 7.38 9.39 20.63
N HIS A 138 8.00 8.35 20.05
CA HIS A 138 8.43 7.14 20.76
C HIS A 138 9.82 6.70 20.27
N GLN A 139 10.67 6.19 21.18
CA GLN A 139 12.09 5.88 20.90
C GLN A 139 12.30 4.79 19.84
N ASP A 140 11.41 3.79 19.81
CA ASP A 140 11.51 2.66 18.85
C ASP A 140 10.98 3.00 17.45
N TRP A 141 10.36 4.17 17.26
CA TRP A 141 9.79 4.52 15.96
C TRP A 141 10.87 4.95 14.96
N ILE A 142 10.57 4.78 13.68
CA ILE A 142 11.42 5.25 12.58
C ILE A 142 10.65 6.32 11.81
N GLN A 143 11.26 7.49 11.67
CA GLN A 143 10.72 8.56 10.85
C GLN A 143 10.78 8.17 9.37
N LEU A 144 9.66 8.38 8.71
CA LEU A 144 9.47 8.27 7.27
C LEU A 144 9.38 9.67 6.66
N GLU A 145 10.04 9.85 5.53
CA GLU A 145 9.98 11.07 4.73
C GLU A 145 9.38 10.75 3.36
N GLY A 146 8.32 11.45 2.99
CA GLY A 146 7.65 11.30 1.70
C GLY A 146 8.57 11.69 0.55
N ILE A 147 8.51 10.93 -0.56
CA ILE A 147 9.38 11.13 -1.72
C ILE A 147 8.66 11.96 -2.79
N GLY A 148 9.37 12.96 -3.33
CA GLY A 148 8.93 13.81 -4.44
C GLY A 148 8.10 15.02 -4.00
N THR A 149 7.87 15.96 -4.93
CA THR A 149 7.05 17.17 -4.71
C THR A 149 5.55 16.85 -4.85
N GLY A 150 5.17 15.97 -5.79
CA GLY A 150 3.81 15.42 -5.94
C GLY A 150 3.55 14.14 -5.13
N GLY A 151 2.33 13.58 -5.25
CA GLY A 151 1.95 12.28 -4.68
C GLY A 151 1.14 12.31 -3.38
N ILE A 152 0.63 11.15 -2.97
CA ILE A 152 -0.20 10.99 -1.76
C ILE A 152 0.67 11.04 -0.52
N ARG A 153 0.34 11.93 0.40
CA ARG A 153 1.02 12.06 1.70
C ARG A 153 0.56 10.97 2.67
N ILE A 154 1.48 10.42 3.45
CA ILE A 154 1.14 9.59 4.61
C ILE A 154 0.45 10.48 5.65
N GLY A 155 -0.82 10.18 5.93
CA GLY A 155 -1.67 10.99 6.78
C GLY A 155 -2.84 10.19 7.34
N ARG A 156 -3.95 10.87 7.68
CA ARG A 156 -5.16 10.22 8.17
C ARG A 156 -5.58 9.07 7.24
N GLY A 157 -5.83 7.89 7.81
CA GLY A 157 -6.19 6.67 7.08
C GLY A 157 -5.02 5.75 6.73
N PHE A 158 -3.77 6.19 6.93
CA PHE A 158 -2.58 5.33 6.80
C PHE A 158 -2.16 4.67 8.12
N SER A 159 -2.63 5.16 9.28
CA SER A 159 -2.34 4.53 10.56
C SER A 159 -2.70 3.04 10.56
N GLY A 160 -1.78 2.18 10.99
CA GLY A 160 -1.88 0.72 10.97
C GLY A 160 -1.53 0.07 9.62
N ALA A 161 -1.19 0.86 8.59
CA ALA A 161 -0.80 0.32 7.29
C ALA A 161 0.60 -0.30 7.32
N GLY A 162 0.78 -1.38 6.58
CA GLY A 162 2.10 -1.98 6.37
C GLY A 162 3.02 -1.07 5.56
N VAL A 163 4.27 -0.99 5.97
CA VAL A 163 5.36 -0.38 5.22
C VAL A 163 6.09 -1.49 4.47
N TRP A 164 5.92 -1.52 3.16
CA TRP A 164 6.48 -2.51 2.24
C TRP A 164 7.87 -2.09 1.77
N ASP A 165 8.85 -2.98 1.97
CA ASP A 165 10.18 -2.89 1.37
C ASP A 165 10.19 -3.72 0.08
N PRO A 166 10.25 -3.08 -1.10
CA PRO A 166 10.23 -3.78 -2.38
C PRO A 166 11.50 -4.60 -2.63
N THR A 167 12.64 -4.19 -2.08
CA THR A 167 13.91 -4.91 -2.22
C THR A 167 13.86 -6.21 -1.42
N ALA A 168 13.39 -6.12 -0.17
CA ALA A 168 13.26 -7.29 0.70
C ALA A 168 11.98 -8.11 0.45
N ARG A 169 11.07 -7.61 -0.40
CA ARG A 169 9.76 -8.19 -0.71
C ARG A 169 8.97 -8.60 0.53
N ARG A 170 8.95 -7.70 1.53
CA ARG A 170 8.25 -7.92 2.80
C ARG A 170 7.79 -6.61 3.43
N VAL A 171 6.81 -6.71 4.32
CA VAL A 171 6.43 -5.63 5.23
C VAL A 171 7.48 -5.56 6.35
N VAL A 172 8.00 -4.36 6.59
CA VAL A 172 9.09 -4.12 7.55
C VAL A 172 8.69 -3.22 8.72
N GLY A 173 7.54 -2.58 8.64
CA GLY A 173 7.00 -1.74 9.70
C GLY A 173 5.51 -1.50 9.53
N MET A 174 4.93 -0.80 10.51
CA MET A 174 3.54 -0.38 10.53
C MET A 174 3.49 1.13 10.76
N VAL A 175 2.79 1.88 9.91
CA VAL A 175 2.64 3.34 10.07
C VAL A 175 1.89 3.63 11.37
N THR A 176 2.45 4.47 12.24
CA THR A 176 1.83 4.83 13.54
C THR A 176 1.37 6.27 13.59
N ALA A 177 2.10 7.18 12.96
CA ALA A 177 1.82 8.60 13.08
C ALA A 177 2.15 9.36 11.80
N ALA A 178 1.49 10.49 11.60
CA ALA A 178 1.86 11.47 10.60
C ALA A 178 2.07 12.82 11.28
N TYR A 179 3.04 13.59 10.82
CA TYR A 179 3.22 14.96 11.30
C TYR A 179 2.06 15.81 10.79
N THR A 180 1.53 16.68 11.63
CA THR A 180 0.30 17.43 11.33
C THR A 180 0.53 18.67 10.49
N ASP A 181 1.78 19.15 10.39
CA ASP A 181 2.14 20.27 9.52
C ASP A 181 1.91 19.89 8.04
N PRO A 182 0.96 20.54 7.35
CA PRO A 182 0.63 20.25 5.96
C PRO A 182 1.81 20.41 4.99
N GLN A 183 2.82 21.22 5.34
CA GLN A 183 3.98 21.51 4.49
C GLN A 183 5.10 20.45 4.62
N ALA A 184 5.16 19.71 5.73
CA ALA A 184 6.26 18.76 6.00
C ALA A 184 5.84 17.31 5.77
N LYS A 185 6.36 16.59 4.77
CA LYS A 185 5.99 15.18 4.47
C LYS A 185 6.62 14.16 5.43
N ALA A 186 6.45 14.37 6.73
CA ALA A 186 6.98 13.48 7.78
C ALA A 186 5.88 12.57 8.35
N ALA A 187 6.23 11.31 8.56
CA ALA A 187 5.43 10.32 9.25
C ALA A 187 6.34 9.41 10.08
N TRP A 188 5.76 8.49 10.84
CA TRP A 188 6.49 7.51 11.63
C TRP A 188 5.91 6.12 11.44
N MET A 189 6.77 5.13 11.58
CA MET A 189 6.39 3.73 11.67
C MET A 189 6.97 3.07 12.92
N LEU A 190 6.24 2.08 13.43
CA LEU A 190 6.77 1.07 14.32
C LEU A 190 7.44 -0.04 13.48
N PRO A 191 8.77 -0.23 13.55
CA PRO A 191 9.42 -1.35 12.87
C PRO A 191 8.98 -2.69 13.46
N LEU A 192 8.87 -3.73 12.63
CA LEU A 192 8.31 -5.01 13.06
C LEU A 192 9.19 -5.76 14.08
N GLU A 193 10.50 -5.54 14.10
CA GLU A 193 11.36 -6.05 15.17
C GLU A 193 11.04 -5.44 16.54
N ALA A 194 10.55 -4.21 16.59
CA ALA A 194 10.08 -3.59 17.83
C ALA A 194 8.69 -4.12 18.20
N ALA A 195 7.80 -4.26 17.22
CA ALA A 195 6.49 -4.90 17.44
C ALA A 195 6.64 -6.34 17.96
N ALA A 196 7.63 -7.10 17.48
CA ALA A 196 7.92 -8.46 17.95
C ALA A 196 8.45 -8.51 19.38
N ARG A 197 9.15 -7.47 19.86
CA ARG A 197 9.51 -7.36 21.29
C ARG A 197 8.30 -7.11 22.18
N MET A 198 7.30 -6.37 21.68
CA MET A 198 6.06 -6.11 22.42
C MET A 198 5.14 -7.33 22.44
N TRP A 199 4.93 -7.95 21.28
CA TRP A 199 4.10 -9.14 21.12
C TRP A 199 4.93 -10.31 20.58
N PRO A 200 5.52 -11.16 21.46
CA PRO A 200 6.49 -12.19 21.09
C PRO A 200 6.02 -13.20 20.04
N ARG A 201 4.72 -13.47 19.92
CA ARG A 201 4.17 -14.35 18.87
C ARG A 201 4.44 -13.85 17.46
N LEU A 202 4.68 -12.55 17.28
CA LEU A 202 5.09 -12.00 16.00
C LEU A 202 6.52 -12.44 15.64
N ALA A 203 7.41 -12.65 16.62
CA ALA A 203 8.78 -13.10 16.37
C ALA A 203 8.83 -14.44 15.63
N GLU A 204 7.94 -15.38 16.00
CA GLU A 204 7.80 -16.68 15.32
C GLU A 204 7.50 -16.52 13.81
N VAL A 205 6.72 -15.50 13.44
CA VAL A 205 6.38 -15.19 12.05
C VAL A 205 7.54 -14.49 11.32
N LEU A 206 8.33 -13.66 12.03
CA LEU A 206 9.51 -13.00 11.47
C LEU A 206 10.65 -13.99 11.19
N GLU A 207 10.80 -15.00 12.04
CA GLU A 207 11.86 -16.01 11.98
C GLU A 207 11.53 -17.14 11.02
N SER A 208 10.24 -17.36 10.72
CA SER A 208 9.80 -18.38 9.78
C SER A 208 10.41 -18.13 8.39
N PRO A 209 11.27 -19.04 7.87
CA PRO A 209 11.68 -18.98 6.50
C PRO A 209 10.43 -19.08 5.65
N SER A 210 10.23 -18.13 4.74
CA SER A 210 9.25 -18.32 3.67
C SER A 210 9.53 -19.68 3.02
N PRO A 211 8.51 -20.53 2.73
CA PRO A 211 8.75 -21.76 2.01
C PRO A 211 9.54 -21.43 0.74
N PRO A 212 10.56 -22.23 0.38
CA PRO A 212 11.35 -21.98 -0.81
C PRO A 212 10.36 -21.86 -1.96
N GLN A 213 10.38 -20.71 -2.63
CA GLN A 213 9.89 -20.68 -3.99
C GLN A 213 10.75 -21.72 -4.70
N GLY A 214 10.15 -22.80 -5.19
CA GLY A 214 10.83 -23.72 -6.11
C GLY A 214 11.57 -22.90 -7.17
N PRO A 215 12.71 -23.41 -7.69
CA PRO A 215 13.65 -22.63 -8.48
C PRO A 215 12.88 -21.73 -9.44
N ALA A 216 13.14 -20.42 -9.34
CA ALA A 216 12.42 -19.40 -10.06
C ALA A 216 12.42 -19.73 -11.56
N ARG A 217 11.37 -20.42 -12.01
CA ARG A 217 11.05 -20.47 -13.42
C ARG A 217 10.64 -19.05 -13.73
N ARG A 218 11.43 -18.37 -14.56
CA ARG A 218 11.18 -17.03 -15.08
C ARG A 218 9.89 -17.11 -15.90
N VAL A 219 8.76 -17.13 -15.21
CA VAL A 219 7.44 -16.89 -15.78
C VAL A 219 7.24 -15.40 -15.62
N GLU A 220 7.21 -14.72 -16.76
CA GLU A 220 6.92 -13.30 -16.91
C GLU A 220 5.75 -12.92 -16.02
N SER A 221 6.00 -12.05 -15.05
CA SER A 221 4.93 -11.47 -14.26
C SER A 221 4.54 -10.14 -14.93
N PRO A 222 3.26 -9.89 -15.21
CA PRO A 222 2.82 -8.56 -15.64
C PRO A 222 3.29 -7.49 -14.65
N PRO A 223 3.46 -6.21 -15.07
CA PRO A 223 3.88 -5.15 -14.18
C PRO A 223 2.92 -5.09 -12.98
N SER A 224 3.48 -4.99 -11.77
CA SER A 224 2.67 -4.94 -10.55
C SER A 224 1.80 -3.68 -10.53
N ASP A 225 0.76 -3.62 -9.69
CA ASP A 225 -0.04 -2.39 -9.53
C ASP A 225 0.82 -1.15 -9.26
N ARG A 226 1.93 -1.32 -8.52
CA ARG A 226 2.92 -0.26 -8.28
C ARG A 226 3.58 0.21 -9.58
N ASP A 227 3.98 -0.73 -10.43
CA ASP A 227 4.62 -0.45 -11.71
C ASP A 227 3.61 0.19 -12.67
N GLN A 228 2.37 -0.28 -12.69
CA GLN A 228 1.28 0.32 -13.45
C GLN A 228 0.98 1.77 -13.03
N PHE A 229 1.02 2.06 -11.72
CA PHE A 229 0.92 3.43 -11.22
C PHE A 229 2.13 4.29 -11.59
N ALA A 230 3.33 3.73 -11.59
CA ALA A 230 4.53 4.45 -12.03
C ALA A 230 4.47 4.78 -13.52
N LEU A 231 3.93 3.87 -14.35
CA LEU A 231 3.66 4.12 -15.76
C LEU A 231 2.58 5.18 -15.95
N ALA A 232 1.48 5.14 -15.19
CA ALA A 232 0.46 6.18 -15.21
C ALA A 232 1.01 7.55 -14.82
N ASP A 233 1.87 7.62 -13.80
CA ASP A 233 2.56 8.85 -13.38
C ASP A 233 3.48 9.38 -14.49
N ALA A 234 4.20 8.50 -15.20
CA ALA A 234 5.06 8.89 -16.32
C ALA A 234 4.25 9.38 -17.53
N LEU A 235 3.17 8.68 -17.88
CA LEU A 235 2.25 9.08 -18.95
C LEU A 235 1.64 10.46 -18.66
N LEU A 236 1.30 10.75 -17.41
CA LEU A 236 0.73 12.05 -17.04
C LEU A 236 1.72 13.22 -17.18
N ASN A 237 3.04 12.96 -17.25
CA ASN A 237 4.03 14.02 -17.53
C ASN A 237 4.24 14.26 -19.03
N VAL A 238 3.53 13.53 -19.90
CA VAL A 238 3.53 13.76 -21.35
C VAL A 238 2.51 14.87 -21.63
N PRO A 239 2.91 16.01 -22.22
CA PRO A 239 2.03 17.18 -22.34
C PRO A 239 0.68 16.88 -22.99
N LEU A 240 0.68 16.15 -24.11
CA LEU A 240 -0.55 15.79 -24.83
C LEU A 240 -1.48 14.85 -24.05
N VAL A 241 -0.94 14.11 -23.08
CA VAL A 241 -1.71 13.25 -22.17
C VAL A 241 -2.21 14.04 -20.97
N GLU A 242 -1.40 14.98 -20.46
CA GLU A 242 -1.78 15.86 -19.35
C GLU A 242 -2.97 16.74 -19.75
N ASP A 243 -2.93 17.33 -20.95
CA ASP A 243 -3.89 18.31 -21.45
C ASP A 243 -5.34 17.78 -21.49
N ASP A 244 -5.54 16.50 -21.78
CA ASP A 244 -6.87 15.89 -21.90
C ASP A 244 -7.13 14.74 -20.92
N GLY A 245 -6.20 14.49 -19.99
CA GLY A 245 -6.28 13.40 -19.03
C GLY A 245 -6.16 11.99 -19.63
N GLY A 246 -5.55 11.86 -20.81
CA GLY A 246 -5.33 10.62 -21.54
C GLY A 246 -6.47 10.20 -22.46
N ALA A 247 -7.36 11.12 -22.82
CA ALA A 247 -8.50 10.83 -23.68
C ALA A 247 -8.05 10.47 -25.12
N ALA A 248 -7.12 11.23 -25.69
CA ALA A 248 -6.51 10.98 -26.99
C ALA A 248 -5.73 9.66 -26.97
N LEU A 249 -4.89 9.44 -25.95
CA LEU A 249 -4.14 8.18 -25.78
C LEU A 249 -5.08 6.97 -25.76
N ARG A 250 -6.18 7.05 -25.01
CA ARG A 250 -7.21 6.02 -24.98
C ARG A 250 -7.89 5.83 -26.34
N GLY A 251 -8.12 6.92 -27.08
CA GLY A 251 -8.71 6.90 -28.42
C GLY A 251 -7.87 6.15 -29.45
N LEU A 252 -6.54 6.11 -29.26
CA LEU A 252 -5.59 5.42 -30.12
C LEU A 252 -5.48 3.92 -29.80
N LEU A 253 -5.82 3.48 -28.59
CA LEU A 253 -5.79 2.07 -28.22
C LEU A 253 -6.75 1.22 -29.08
N PRO A 254 -6.40 -0.05 -29.38
CA PRO A 254 -7.27 -0.97 -30.08
C PRO A 254 -8.66 -1.09 -29.41
N PRO A 255 -9.75 -1.27 -30.18
CA PRO A 255 -11.10 -1.40 -29.64
C PRO A 255 -11.26 -2.39 -28.47
N PRO A 256 -10.65 -3.59 -28.45
CA PRO A 256 -10.77 -4.51 -27.30
C PRO A 256 -10.20 -3.91 -26.01
N VAL A 257 -8.99 -3.34 -26.07
CA VAL A 257 -8.33 -2.73 -24.90
C VAL A 257 -9.08 -1.48 -24.44
N ARG A 258 -9.46 -0.61 -25.39
CA ARG A 258 -10.17 0.65 -25.12
C ARG A 258 -11.48 0.46 -24.35
N ARG A 259 -12.22 -0.61 -24.68
CA ARG A 259 -13.50 -0.96 -24.03
C ARG A 259 -13.32 -1.50 -22.62
N ALA A 260 -12.17 -2.10 -22.31
CA ALA A 260 -11.84 -2.57 -20.96
C ALA A 260 -11.43 -1.44 -20.00
N VAL A 261 -11.01 -0.28 -20.54
CA VAL A 261 -10.62 0.88 -19.73
C VAL A 261 -11.82 1.43 -18.95
N ARG A 262 -11.72 1.40 -17.62
CA ARG A 262 -12.71 1.99 -16.71
C ARG A 262 -12.61 3.52 -16.72
N ASN A 263 -13.75 4.20 -16.56
CA ASN A 263 -13.82 5.67 -16.51
C ASN A 263 -13.61 6.17 -15.07
N HIS A 264 -12.81 7.22 -14.91
CA HIS A 264 -12.59 7.87 -13.63
C HIS A 264 -12.29 9.38 -13.80
N ALA A 265 -12.84 10.23 -12.93
CA ALA A 265 -12.72 11.69 -13.05
C ALA A 265 -11.31 12.24 -12.75
N ARG A 266 -10.48 11.48 -12.03
CA ARG A 266 -9.09 11.86 -11.71
C ARG A 266 -8.12 11.36 -12.80
N PRO A 267 -7.37 12.23 -13.51
CA PRO A 267 -6.48 11.85 -14.62
C PRO A 267 -5.49 10.74 -14.29
N ARG A 268 -4.83 10.83 -13.12
CA ARG A 268 -3.89 9.81 -12.63
C ARG A 268 -4.52 8.41 -12.52
N LEU A 269 -5.77 8.33 -12.03
CA LEU A 269 -6.49 7.05 -11.90
C LEU A 269 -7.06 6.58 -13.25
N GLN A 270 -7.44 7.52 -14.11
CA GLN A 270 -7.86 7.21 -15.47
C GLN A 270 -6.73 6.54 -16.27
N LEU A 271 -5.50 7.06 -16.15
CA LEU A 271 -4.31 6.48 -16.77
C LEU A 271 -3.91 5.15 -16.12
N PHE A 272 -4.07 5.00 -14.81
CA PHE A 272 -3.89 3.69 -14.16
C PHE A 272 -4.83 2.63 -14.76
N PHE A 273 -6.13 2.92 -14.88
CA PHE A 273 -7.07 1.97 -15.49
C PHE A 273 -6.80 1.71 -16.97
N LEU A 274 -6.21 2.68 -17.67
CA LEU A 274 -5.74 2.50 -19.04
C LEU A 274 -4.58 1.49 -19.09
N VAL A 275 -3.55 1.70 -18.27
CA VAL A 275 -2.39 0.78 -18.19
C VAL A 275 -2.84 -0.61 -17.73
N GLN A 276 -3.72 -0.68 -16.73
CA GLN A 276 -4.28 -1.94 -16.24
C GLN A 276 -5.01 -2.72 -17.35
N ALA A 277 -5.85 -2.03 -18.14
CA ALA A 277 -6.50 -2.66 -19.29
C ALA A 277 -5.46 -3.19 -20.28
N CYS A 278 -4.41 -2.43 -20.58
CA CYS A 278 -3.32 -2.91 -21.43
C CYS A 278 -2.68 -4.19 -20.87
N VAL A 279 -2.46 -4.26 -19.55
CA VAL A 279 -1.85 -5.44 -18.90
C VAL A 279 -2.73 -6.68 -18.98
N GLU A 280 -4.06 -6.49 -18.96
CA GLU A 280 -5.04 -7.57 -19.05
C GLU A 280 -5.18 -8.13 -20.48
N HIS A 281 -4.56 -7.51 -21.48
CA HIS A 281 -4.63 -7.91 -22.88
C HIS A 281 -3.28 -8.41 -23.44
N PRO A 282 -3.27 -9.51 -24.23
CA PRO A 282 -2.03 -10.09 -24.78
C PRO A 282 -1.16 -9.09 -25.56
N ASP A 283 -1.78 -8.24 -26.38
CA ASP A 283 -1.09 -7.23 -27.21
C ASP A 283 -1.09 -5.84 -26.57
N GLY A 284 -1.56 -5.71 -25.33
CA GLY A 284 -1.81 -4.41 -24.72
C GLY A 284 -0.53 -3.62 -24.44
N ARG A 285 0.59 -4.30 -24.20
CA ARG A 285 1.92 -3.65 -24.11
C ARG A 285 2.26 -2.90 -25.39
N GLN A 286 2.23 -3.62 -26.52
CA GLN A 286 2.59 -3.05 -27.82
C GLN A 286 1.60 -1.96 -28.21
N ALA A 287 0.30 -2.20 -27.98
CA ALA A 287 -0.73 -1.21 -28.19
C ALA A 287 -0.49 0.10 -27.43
N LEU A 288 0.01 0.04 -26.18
CA LEU A 288 0.34 1.21 -25.39
C LEU A 288 1.55 1.97 -25.95
N ILE A 289 2.59 1.24 -26.35
CA ILE A 289 3.79 1.81 -26.99
C ILE A 289 3.40 2.52 -28.28
N ASP A 290 2.70 1.83 -29.18
CA ASP A 290 2.29 2.35 -30.48
C ASP A 290 1.38 3.58 -30.33
N SER A 291 0.43 3.52 -29.38
CA SER A 291 -0.47 4.64 -29.10
C SER A 291 0.28 5.86 -28.55
N LEU A 292 1.28 5.65 -27.69
CA LEU A 292 2.08 6.74 -27.14
C LEU A 292 3.00 7.35 -28.20
N GLN A 293 3.64 6.53 -29.04
CA GLN A 293 4.47 6.99 -30.14
C GLN A 293 3.65 7.74 -31.19
N LEU A 294 2.45 7.26 -31.52
CA LEU A 294 1.56 7.94 -32.46
C LEU A 294 1.02 9.27 -31.91
N LEU A 295 0.86 9.36 -30.58
CA LEU A 295 0.42 10.58 -29.91
C LEU A 295 1.55 11.62 -29.81
N ASP A 296 2.74 11.19 -29.40
CA ASP A 296 3.88 12.05 -29.11
C ASP A 296 5.21 11.29 -29.33
N ASP A 297 5.76 11.34 -30.55
CA ASP A 297 7.05 10.73 -30.89
C ASP A 297 8.26 11.66 -30.59
N GLY A 298 8.00 12.94 -30.31
CA GLY A 298 9.03 13.98 -30.28
C GLY A 298 9.38 14.50 -28.90
N SER A 299 8.54 14.30 -27.88
CA SER A 299 8.80 14.87 -26.55
C SER A 299 9.75 14.03 -25.70
N ARG A 300 10.60 14.73 -24.94
CA ARG A 300 11.48 14.09 -23.94
C ARG A 300 10.66 13.31 -22.90
N SER A 301 9.48 13.81 -22.52
CA SER A 301 8.61 13.15 -21.56
C SER A 301 8.06 11.82 -22.09
N ALA A 302 7.67 11.77 -23.37
CA ALA A 302 7.24 10.52 -24.02
C ALA A 302 8.39 9.50 -24.06
N GLY A 303 9.61 9.94 -24.39
CA GLY A 303 10.82 9.12 -24.31
C GLY A 303 11.05 8.51 -22.91
N VAL A 304 10.94 9.32 -21.85
CA VAL A 304 11.07 8.85 -20.47
C VAL A 304 9.98 7.84 -20.09
N ALA A 305 8.74 8.06 -20.55
CA ALA A 305 7.65 7.12 -20.31
C ALA A 305 7.87 5.77 -21.04
N LEU A 306 8.39 5.80 -22.27
CA LEU A 306 8.75 4.61 -23.03
C LEU A 306 9.91 3.83 -22.38
N GLU A 307 10.97 4.51 -21.95
CA GLU A 307 12.08 3.89 -21.21
C GLU A 307 11.60 3.24 -19.91
N LEU A 308 10.67 3.89 -19.20
CA LEU A 308 10.07 3.34 -18.00
C LEU A 308 9.23 2.10 -18.32
N LEU A 309 8.48 2.12 -19.42
CA LEU A 309 7.70 0.98 -19.91
C LEU A 309 8.61 -0.19 -20.22
N GLU A 310 9.70 0.00 -20.96
CA GLU A 310 10.69 -1.05 -21.23
C GLU A 310 11.28 -1.65 -19.95
N ARG A 311 11.58 -0.81 -18.96
CA ARG A 311 12.17 -1.24 -17.69
C ARG A 311 11.20 -1.99 -16.79
N LEU A 312 9.95 -1.55 -16.71
CA LEU A 312 8.95 -2.10 -15.79
C LEU A 312 8.11 -3.21 -16.42
N TRP A 313 8.03 -3.24 -17.74
CA TRP A 313 7.26 -4.20 -18.52
C TRP A 313 8.06 -4.62 -19.77
N PRO A 314 9.11 -5.44 -19.61
CA PRO A 314 9.93 -5.89 -20.74
C PRO A 314 9.16 -6.82 -21.69
N PRO A 315 9.56 -6.91 -22.98
CA PRO A 315 8.92 -7.82 -23.94
C PRO A 315 9.21 -9.29 -23.61
N ALA A 316 8.30 -10.19 -24.02
CA ALA A 316 8.51 -11.62 -23.91
C ALA A 316 9.73 -12.05 -24.77
N PRO A 317 10.64 -12.91 -24.28
CA PRO A 317 11.74 -13.45 -25.06
C PRO A 317 11.17 -14.40 -26.12
N GLY A 318 11.06 -13.90 -27.36
CA GLY A 318 10.57 -14.67 -28.50
C GLY A 318 9.96 -13.84 -29.63
N GLY A 319 9.64 -12.56 -29.41
CA GLY A 319 9.06 -11.68 -30.43
C GLY A 319 10.07 -10.97 -31.34
N GLY A 320 11.20 -11.62 -31.65
CA GLY A 320 12.17 -11.08 -32.60
C GLY A 320 11.74 -11.36 -34.04
N SER A 321 11.28 -10.31 -34.72
CA SER A 321 11.28 -10.10 -36.18
C SER A 321 10.66 -11.18 -37.07
N SER A 322 9.51 -10.83 -37.67
CA SER A 322 9.20 -11.18 -39.06
C SER A 322 8.49 -10.01 -39.71
#